data_AF-A0A7S1LFV3-F1
#
_entry.id   AF-A0A7S1LFV3-F1
#
_cell.length_a   1.000
_cell.length_b   1.000
_cell.length_c   1.000
_cell.angle_alpha   90.00
_cell.angle_beta   90.00
_cell.angle_gamma   90.00
#
_symmetry.space_group_name_H-M   'P 1'
#
loop_
_entity.id
_entity.type
_entity.pdbx_description
1 polymer ?
#
loop_
_entity_poly.entity_id
_entity_poly.type
_entity_poly.pdbx_seq_one_letter_code
_entity_poly.pdbx_strand_id
1 'polypeptide(L)'
;VEEAALTRSLIGYCPQFDALHDLLTVDEHLDLYAGLHGLSGALAKEVQERLIAVCGLEEHRGKESRSLSGGNKRKLSVAIAMIGAPRLLLLDEPTAGMDVAARR
;
A
#
# COMPACT_ATOMS: atom_id res chain seq x y z
N VAL A 1 -18.94 -5.79 -18.65
CA VAL A 1 -17.56 -5.25 -18.59
C VAL A 1 -17.46 -4.14 -17.54
N GLU A 2 -18.41 -3.20 -17.53
CA GLU A 2 -18.53 -2.10 -16.56
C GLU A 2 -18.76 -2.57 -15.12
N GLU A 3 -19.62 -3.58 -14.94
CA GLU A 3 -19.89 -4.20 -13.63
C GLU A 3 -18.63 -4.80 -12.99
N ALA A 4 -17.79 -5.48 -13.78
CA ALA A 4 -16.52 -6.01 -13.30
C ALA A 4 -15.50 -4.91 -12.96
N ALA A 5 -15.58 -3.74 -13.62
CA ALA A 5 -14.74 -2.59 -13.28
C ALA A 5 -15.17 -1.95 -11.95
N LEU A 6 -16.48 -1.83 -11.71
CA LEU A 6 -17.05 -1.42 -10.42
C LEU A 6 -16.69 -2.41 -9.30
N THR A 7 -16.75 -3.72 -9.56
CA THR A 7 -16.32 -4.71 -8.56
C THR A 7 -14.83 -4.60 -8.23
N ARG A 8 -13.98 -4.36 -9.23
CA ARG A 8 -12.53 -4.19 -9.01
C ARG A 8 -12.19 -2.93 -8.22
N SER A 9 -12.94 -1.84 -8.34
CA SER A 9 -12.70 -0.64 -7.52
C SER A 9 -13.13 -0.81 -6.06
N LEU A 10 -13.91 -1.84 -5.73
CA LEU A 10 -14.39 -2.11 -4.37
C LEU A 10 -13.47 -3.05 -3.58
N ILE A 11 -12.50 -3.69 -4.24
CA ILE A 11 -11.63 -4.71 -3.66
C ILE A 11 -10.17 -4.28 -3.78
N GLY A 12 -9.47 -4.21 -2.64
CA GLY A 12 -8.02 -4.10 -2.57
C GLY A 12 -7.40 -5.48 -2.45
N TYR A 13 -6.29 -5.75 -3.13
CA TYR A 13 -5.59 -7.03 -3.06
C TYR A 13 -4.10 -6.85 -2.76
N CYS A 14 -3.61 -7.51 -1.72
CA CYS A 14 -2.20 -7.54 -1.35
C CYS A 14 -1.68 -8.99 -1.51
N PRO A 15 -0.89 -9.28 -2.56
CA PRO A 15 -0.36 -10.62 -2.80
C PRO A 15 0.68 -11.05 -1.76
N GLN A 16 1.00 -12.35 -1.67
CA GLN A 16 2.05 -12.88 -0.78
C GLN A 16 3.43 -12.24 -1.04
N PHE A 17 3.78 -12.04 -2.32
CA PHE A 17 5.04 -11.42 -2.73
C PHE A 17 4.84 -9.94 -3.04
N ASP A 18 5.66 -9.09 -2.42
CA ASP A 18 5.64 -7.65 -2.63
C ASP A 18 6.10 -7.31 -4.07
N ALA A 19 5.19 -6.81 -4.90
CA ALA A 19 5.49 -6.31 -6.25
C ALA A 19 5.93 -4.83 -6.21
N LEU A 20 6.92 -4.53 -5.37
CA LEU A 20 7.44 -3.17 -5.18
C LEU A 20 8.56 -2.85 -6.19
N HIS A 21 8.66 -1.59 -6.56
CA HIS A 21 9.76 -1.10 -7.39
C HIS A 21 10.94 -0.72 -6.51
N ASP A 22 12.05 -1.45 -6.65
CA ASP A 22 13.23 -1.33 -5.78
C ASP A 22 13.80 0.09 -5.65
N LEU A 23 13.65 0.91 -6.70
CA LEU A 23 14.21 2.26 -6.78
C LEU A 23 13.24 3.37 -6.33
N LEU A 24 11.97 3.05 -6.14
CA LEU A 24 11.00 4.04 -5.68
C LEU A 24 10.97 4.08 -4.15
N THR A 25 10.88 5.28 -3.61
CA THR A 25 10.64 5.53 -2.18
C THR A 25 9.22 5.19 -1.77
N VAL A 26 8.94 5.11 -0.46
CA VAL A 26 7.57 4.89 0.05
C VAL A 26 6.62 5.96 -0.47
N ASP A 27 7.02 7.23 -0.44
CA ASP A 27 6.19 8.33 -0.94
C ASP A 27 5.93 8.20 -2.45
N GLU A 28 6.97 7.93 -3.24
CA GLU A 28 6.82 7.77 -4.69
C GLU A 28 5.94 6.57 -5.08
N HIS A 29 5.96 5.48 -4.31
CA HIS A 29 5.01 4.39 -4.50
C HIS A 29 3.58 4.85 -4.28
N LEU A 30 3.31 5.50 -3.15
CA LEU A 30 1.96 5.94 -2.82
C LEU A 30 1.43 6.98 -3.82
N ASP A 31 2.29 7.89 -4.27
CA ASP A 31 1.96 8.86 -5.32
C ASP A 31 1.66 8.18 -6.67
N LEU A 32 2.51 7.23 -7.08
CA LEU A 32 2.31 6.47 -8.31
C LEU A 32 0.95 5.76 -8.30
N TYR A 33 0.66 5.00 -7.25
CA TYR A 33 -0.58 4.25 -7.17
C TYR A 33 -1.80 5.17 -6.93
N ALA A 34 -1.67 6.26 -6.18
CA ALA A 34 -2.73 7.26 -6.06
C ALA A 34 -3.12 7.83 -7.44
N GLY A 35 -2.12 8.13 -8.29
CA GLY A 35 -2.34 8.57 -9.66
C GLY A 35 -3.04 7.52 -10.53
N LEU A 36 -2.66 6.24 -10.42
CA LEU A 36 -3.33 5.13 -11.11
C LEU A 36 -4.81 4.99 -10.70
N HIS A 37 -5.14 5.37 -9.47
CA HIS A 37 -6.51 5.41 -8.95
C HIS A 37 -7.24 6.74 -9.22
N GLY A 38 -6.64 7.65 -10.01
CA GLY A 38 -7.24 8.94 -10.37
C GLY A 38 -7.26 9.97 -9.24
N LEU A 39 -6.53 9.73 -8.16
CA LEU A 39 -6.37 10.69 -7.06
C LEU A 39 -5.29 11.71 -7.43
N SER A 40 -5.53 12.99 -7.12
CA SER A 40 -4.57 14.06 -7.35
C SER A 40 -4.72 15.20 -6.36
N GLY A 41 -3.74 16.10 -6.32
CA GLY A 41 -3.77 17.32 -5.53
C GLY A 41 -3.86 17.06 -4.02
N ALA A 42 -4.72 17.83 -3.34
CA ALA A 42 -4.88 17.74 -1.88
C ALA A 42 -5.41 16.38 -1.42
N LEU A 43 -6.30 15.76 -2.20
CA LEU A 43 -6.88 14.46 -1.86
C LEU A 43 -5.84 13.34 -1.89
N ALA A 44 -4.97 13.31 -2.91
CA ALA A 44 -3.89 12.33 -2.98
C ALA A 44 -2.96 12.45 -1.76
N LYS A 45 -2.58 13.68 -1.39
CA LYS A 45 -1.76 13.94 -0.20
C LYS A 45 -2.46 13.50 1.09
N GLU A 46 -3.74 13.79 1.25
CA GLU A 46 -4.50 13.35 2.43
C GLU A 46 -4.53 11.82 2.56
N VAL A 47 -4.78 11.12 1.44
CA VAL A 47 -4.78 9.66 1.39
C VAL A 47 -3.39 9.11 1.71
N GLN A 48 -2.33 9.66 1.11
CA GLN A 48 -0.95 9.28 1.38
C GLN A 48 -0.59 9.44 2.86
N GLU A 49 -0.85 10.61 3.45
CA GLU A 49 -0.60 10.89 4.88
C GLU A 49 -1.32 9.88 5.78
N ARG A 50 -2.60 9.61 5.50
CA ARG A 50 -3.39 8.62 6.24
C ARG A 50 -2.81 7.21 6.12
N LEU A 51 -2.44 6.79 4.91
CA LEU A 51 -1.91 5.43 4.69
C LEU A 51 -0.56 5.23 5.37
N ILE A 52 0.30 6.23 5.33
CA ILE A 52 1.58 6.19 6.03
C ILE A 52 1.37 6.07 7.53
N ALA A 53 0.44 6.83 8.09
CA ALA A 53 0.13 6.79 9.52
C ALA A 53 -0.47 5.44 9.95
N VAL A 54 -1.44 4.92 9.19
CA VAL A 54 -2.10 3.63 9.51
C VAL A 54 -1.13 2.46 9.40
N CYS A 55 -0.19 2.50 8.46
CA CYS A 55 0.78 1.44 8.26
C CYS A 55 2.07 1.62 9.08
N GLY A 56 2.24 2.75 9.78
CA GLY A 56 3.42 3.04 10.59
C GLY A 56 4.70 3.13 9.76
N LEU A 57 4.68 3.95 8.70
CA LEU A 57 5.77 4.13 7.73
C LEU A 57 6.42 5.52 7.77
N GLU A 58 6.14 6.33 8.79
CA GLU A 58 6.56 7.74 8.89
C GLU A 58 8.07 7.91 8.77
N GLU A 59 8.85 7.07 9.46
CA GLU A 59 10.32 7.09 9.43
C GLU A 59 10.91 6.47 8.15
N HIS A 60 10.06 6.02 7.22
CA HIS A 60 10.45 5.27 6.02
C HIS A 60 10.00 5.94 4.72
N ARG A 61 9.29 7.06 4.80
CA ARG A 61 8.79 7.87 3.66
C ARG A 61 9.81 8.06 2.53
N GLY A 62 10.99 8.56 2.87
CA GLY A 62 12.07 8.83 1.91
C GLY A 62 12.99 7.65 1.61
N LYS A 63 12.68 6.44 2.09
CA LYS A 63 13.52 5.25 1.86
C LYS A 63 13.05 4.50 0.62
N GLU A 64 13.98 4.21 -0.28
CA GLU A 64 13.75 3.31 -1.41
C GLU A 64 13.29 1.93 -0.91
N SER A 65 12.35 1.31 -1.60
CA SER A 65 11.75 0.04 -1.17
C SER A 65 12.80 -1.07 -0.96
N ARG A 66 13.87 -1.12 -1.78
CA ARG A 66 14.97 -2.08 -1.62
C ARG A 66 15.66 -2.03 -0.26
N SER A 67 15.64 -0.86 0.40
CA SER A 67 16.26 -0.64 1.71
C SER A 67 15.33 -0.94 2.90
N LEU A 68 14.06 -1.24 2.64
CA LEU A 68 13.09 -1.61 3.66
C LEU A 68 13.30 -3.05 4.13
N SER A 69 13.03 -3.30 5.42
CA SER A 69 12.87 -4.67 5.93
C SER A 69 11.69 -5.35 5.26
N GLY A 70 11.65 -6.69 5.27
CA GLY A 70 10.51 -7.45 4.72
C GLY A 70 9.17 -7.02 5.34
N GLY A 71 9.13 -6.75 6.64
CA GLY A 71 7.92 -6.28 7.32
C GLY A 71 7.48 -4.88 6.87
N ASN A 72 8.42 -3.98 6.55
CA ASN A 72 8.08 -2.65 6.05
C ASN A 72 7.69 -2.67 4.57
N LYS A 73 8.29 -3.55 3.76
CA LYS A 73 7.81 -3.84 2.40
C LYS A 73 6.37 -4.34 2.43
N ARG A 74 6.07 -5.26 3.34
CA ARG A 74 4.72 -5.78 3.55
C ARG A 74 3.72 -4.69 3.94
N LYS A 75 4.09 -3.82 4.88
CA LYS A 75 3.27 -2.65 5.26
C LYS A 75 3.03 -1.72 4.07
N LEU A 76 4.04 -1.46 3.25
CA LEU A 76 3.90 -0.65 2.04
C LEU A 76 2.94 -1.31 1.02
N SER A 77 3.04 -2.62 0.80
CA SER A 77 2.11 -3.35 -0.08
C SER A 77 0.67 -3.30 0.43
N VAL A 78 0.46 -3.39 1.75
CA VAL A 78 -0.86 -3.19 2.37
C VAL A 78 -1.36 -1.76 2.15
N ALA A 79 -0.50 -0.75 2.36
CA ALA A 79 -0.85 0.65 2.10
C ALA A 79 -1.29 0.86 0.65
N ILE A 80 -0.56 0.31 -0.31
CA ILE A 80 -0.89 0.36 -1.75
C ILE A 80 -2.26 -0.30 -2.00
N ALA A 81 -2.51 -1.48 -1.44
CA ALA A 81 -3.77 -2.19 -1.62
C ALA A 81 -4.98 -1.45 -0.99
N MET A 82 -4.73 -0.51 -0.07
CA MET A 82 -5.76 0.35 0.54
C MET A 82 -6.02 1.65 -0.24
N ILE A 83 -5.23 1.95 -1.27
CA ILE A 83 -5.45 3.11 -2.15
C ILE A 83 -6.80 2.98 -2.86
N GLY A 84 -7.53 4.10 -2.97
CA GLY A 84 -8.89 4.11 -3.51
C GLY A 84 -9.97 3.71 -2.51
N ALA A 85 -9.62 3.51 -1.24
CA ALA A 85 -10.55 3.19 -0.15
C ALA A 85 -11.48 2.00 -0.45
N PRO A 86 -10.92 0.81 -0.74
CA PRO A 86 -11.72 -0.36 -1.05
C PRO A 86 -12.60 -0.75 0.15
N ARG A 87 -13.77 -1.32 -0.15
CA ARG A 87 -14.72 -1.82 0.87
C ARG A 87 -14.28 -3.16 1.46
N LEU A 88 -13.48 -3.92 0.70
CA LEU A 88 -12.94 -5.21 1.10
C LEU A 88 -11.44 -5.26 0.75
N LEU A 89 -10.61 -5.61 1.74
CA LEU A 89 -9.19 -5.81 1.54
C LEU A 89 -8.86 -7.30 1.67
N LEU A 90 -8.34 -7.88 0.60
CA LEU A 90 -7.89 -9.28 0.56
C LEU A 90 -6.38 -9.32 0.77
N LEU A 91 -5.96 -10.01 1.84
CA LEU A 91 -4.56 -10.19 2.19
C LEU A 91 -4.18 -11.65 2.00
N ASP A 92 -3.27 -11.92 1.09
CA ASP A 92 -2.75 -13.27 0.87
C ASP A 92 -1.57 -13.51 1.83
N GLU A 93 -1.74 -14.44 2.79
CA GLU A 93 -0.82 -14.74 3.90
C GLU A 93 -0.35 -13.53 4.73
N PRO A 94 -1.25 -12.80 5.42
CA PRO A 94 -0.91 -11.52 6.08
C PRO A 94 0.22 -11.62 7.13
N THR A 95 0.43 -12.79 7.73
CA THR A 95 1.45 -13.04 8.75
C THR A 95 2.84 -13.39 8.19
N ALA A 96 2.95 -13.61 6.87
CA ALA A 96 4.22 -13.82 6.20
C ALA A 96 4.99 -12.50 6.10
N GLY A 97 6.22 -12.46 6.63
CA GLY A 97 7.08 -11.27 6.59
C GLY A 97 6.85 -10.21 7.66
N MET A 98 5.77 -10.28 8.45
CA MET A 98 5.59 -9.42 9.63
C MET A 98 6.42 -9.92 10.82
N ASP A 99 7.06 -8.98 11.53
CA ASP A 99 7.82 -9.24 12.76
C ASP A 99 7.00 -10.07 13.77
N VAL A 100 7.66 -10.94 14.55
CA VAL A 100 7.04 -11.80 15.58
C VAL A 100 6.20 -10.98 16.56
N ALA A 101 6.56 -9.71 16.79
CA ALA A 101 5.83 -8.78 17.64
C ALA A 101 4.45 -8.37 17.09
N ALA A 102 4.24 -8.40 15.77
CA ALA A 102 2.97 -8.02 15.13
C ALA A 102 2.00 -9.20 14.93
N ARG A 103 2.33 -10.39 15.47
CA ARG A 103 1.52 -11.63 15.36
C ARG A 103 0.50 -11.81 16.49
N ARG A 104 0.29 -10.82 17.36
CA ARG A 104 -0.64 -10.89 18.50
C ARG A 104 -1.78 -9.90 18.37
#